data_AF-A0A8S3FM14-F1
#
_entry.id   AF-A0A8S3FM14-F1
#
_cell.length_a   1.000
_cell.length_b   1.000
_cell.length_c   1.000
_cell.angle_alpha   90.00
_cell.angle_beta   90.00
_cell.angle_gamma   90.00
#
_symmetry.space_group_name_H-M   'P 1'
#
loop_
_entity.id
_entity.type
_entity.pdbx_description
1 polymer ?
#
loop_
_entity_poly.entity_id
_entity_poly.type
_entity_poly.pdbx_seq_one_letter_code
_entity_poly.pdbx_strand_id
1 'polypeptide(L)'
;EGVKIDFGDKFSKLLQNFSKELDSVRKIYEKNKEDPPLSRNLPPTAGRIIWARQLYQRISVPIKLLQDKMDLSRTEDGKVLIRNFNKIAEALLQYEVLFYRNWERSIDLVKKGMEATIYIRHPETKEEYVNFDPQVLELIKDAQYLAKLGLEIPESATTLLRQEEHIRQTSVSLQELLNDIKHAYALIPKDMSQLFKPHREKVEEALRPGFVAITWSSLTVGEYINNVRLELDQLRILITDCTDILQ
;
A
#
# COMPACT_ATOMS: atom_id res chain seq x y z
N GLU A 1 -41.83 8.51 -51.01
CA GLU A 1 -41.97 7.34 -50.12
C GLU A 1 -40.88 7.40 -49.06
N GLY A 2 -41.27 7.62 -47.80
CA GLY A 2 -40.33 7.72 -46.70
C GLY A 2 -39.82 6.33 -46.35
N VAL A 3 -38.50 6.12 -46.46
CA VAL A 3 -37.82 4.92 -45.97
C VAL A 3 -38.06 4.85 -44.46
N LYS A 4 -39.08 4.09 -44.03
CA LYS A 4 -39.15 3.54 -42.68
C LYS A 4 -37.98 2.56 -42.57
N ILE A 5 -36.82 3.10 -42.25
CA ILE A 5 -35.63 2.30 -41.92
C ILE A 5 -36.09 1.33 -40.82
N ASP A 6 -35.86 0.05 -41.04
CA ASP A 6 -36.13 -1.00 -40.07
C ASP A 6 -35.23 -0.81 -38.85
N PHE A 7 -35.70 0.05 -37.96
CA PHE A 7 -35.05 0.41 -36.73
C PHE A 7 -35.13 -0.76 -35.74
N GLY A 8 -36.21 -1.55 -35.77
CA GLY A 8 -36.45 -2.67 -34.85
C GLY A 8 -35.37 -3.75 -34.90
N ASP A 9 -34.98 -4.18 -36.10
CA ASP A 9 -33.96 -5.22 -36.28
C ASP A 9 -32.56 -4.77 -35.84
N LYS A 10 -32.19 -3.52 -36.12
CA LYS A 10 -30.93 -2.94 -35.66
C LYS A 10 -30.91 -2.78 -34.14
N PHE A 11 -32.04 -2.39 -33.55
CA PHE A 11 -32.17 -2.25 -32.09
C PHE A 11 -32.16 -3.59 -31.36
N SER A 12 -32.82 -4.62 -31.90
CA SER A 12 -32.74 -5.99 -31.36
C SER A 12 -31.30 -6.50 -31.34
N LYS A 13 -30.54 -6.28 -32.43
CA LYS A 13 -29.11 -6.60 -32.48
C LYS A 13 -28.28 -5.83 -31.45
N LEU A 14 -28.59 -4.55 -31.21
CA LEU A 14 -27.92 -3.75 -30.16
C LEU A 14 -28.18 -4.30 -28.76
N LEU A 15 -29.43 -4.67 -28.44
CA LEU A 15 -29.77 -5.27 -27.15
C LEU A 15 -29.09 -6.62 -26.95
N GLN A 16 -29.04 -7.47 -27.99
CA GLN A 16 -28.32 -8.74 -27.95
C GLN A 16 -26.81 -8.55 -27.74
N ASN A 17 -26.21 -7.57 -28.42
CA ASN A 17 -24.79 -7.27 -28.24
C ASN A 17 -24.49 -6.76 -26.83
N PHE A 18 -25.34 -5.89 -26.27
CA PHE A 18 -25.18 -5.44 -24.89
C PHE A 18 -25.38 -6.57 -23.88
N SER A 19 -26.34 -7.48 -24.11
CA SER A 19 -26.50 -8.67 -23.27
C SER A 19 -25.24 -9.54 -23.27
N LYS A 20 -24.60 -9.74 -24.43
CA LYS A 20 -23.32 -10.46 -24.52
C LYS A 20 -22.20 -9.71 -23.79
N GLU A 21 -22.20 -8.39 -23.83
CA GLU A 21 -21.23 -7.57 -23.10
C GLU A 21 -21.42 -7.68 -21.57
N LEU A 22 -22.67 -7.63 -21.09
CA LEU A 22 -22.98 -7.89 -19.67
C LEU A 22 -22.47 -9.26 -19.21
N ASP A 23 -22.73 -10.30 -20.01
CA ASP A 23 -22.24 -11.66 -19.71
C ASP A 23 -20.71 -11.75 -19.74
N SER A 24 -20.07 -11.03 -20.66
CA SER A 24 -18.60 -10.95 -20.72
C SER A 24 -18.04 -10.29 -19.47
N VAL A 25 -18.59 -9.14 -19.04
CA VAL A 25 -18.17 -8.44 -17.83
C VAL A 25 -18.40 -9.29 -16.58
N ARG A 26 -19.54 -9.97 -16.49
CA ARG A 26 -19.83 -10.91 -15.40
C ARG A 26 -18.79 -12.04 -15.34
N LYS A 27 -18.44 -12.64 -16.47
CA LYS A 27 -17.41 -13.71 -16.52
C LYS A 27 -16.03 -13.20 -16.12
N ILE A 28 -15.66 -11.99 -16.56
CA ILE A 28 -14.39 -11.35 -16.17
C ILE A 28 -14.38 -11.10 -14.66
N TYR A 29 -15.48 -10.59 -14.11
CA TYR A 29 -15.60 -10.35 -12.67
C TYR A 29 -15.46 -11.65 -11.87
N GLU A 30 -16.23 -12.69 -12.16
CA GLU A 30 -16.16 -13.95 -11.40
C GLU A 30 -14.80 -14.63 -11.49
N LYS A 31 -14.14 -14.57 -12.65
CA LYS A 31 -12.83 -15.18 -12.84
C LYS A 31 -11.72 -14.47 -12.08
N ASN A 32 -11.77 -13.14 -12.04
CA ASN A 32 -10.65 -12.30 -11.60
C ASN A 32 -10.92 -11.52 -10.31
N LYS A 33 -12.05 -11.72 -9.62
CA LYS A 33 -12.40 -10.94 -8.41
C LYS A 33 -11.38 -11.06 -7.28
N GLU A 34 -10.74 -12.22 -7.14
CA GLU A 34 -9.72 -12.48 -6.11
C GLU A 34 -8.39 -11.81 -6.46
N ASP A 35 -7.95 -11.98 -7.72
CA ASP A 35 -6.71 -11.44 -8.25
C ASP A 35 -6.96 -10.73 -9.59
N PRO A 36 -7.38 -9.45 -9.56
CA PRO A 36 -7.65 -8.73 -10.78
C PRO A 36 -6.35 -8.35 -11.49
N PRO A 37 -6.34 -8.33 -12.84
CA PRO A 37 -5.17 -7.91 -13.60
C PRO A 37 -4.92 -6.41 -13.37
N LEU A 38 -3.99 -6.09 -12.48
CA LEU A 38 -3.63 -4.71 -12.15
C LEU A 38 -2.51 -4.20 -13.08
N SER A 39 -2.56 -2.90 -13.40
CA SER A 39 -1.44 -2.23 -14.07
C SER A 39 -0.23 -2.14 -13.13
N ARG A 40 0.97 -2.17 -13.71
CA ARG A 40 2.23 -2.08 -12.96
C ARG A 40 2.25 -0.81 -12.08
N ASN A 41 2.75 -0.95 -10.86
CA ASN A 41 2.88 0.10 -9.84
C ASN A 41 1.58 0.59 -9.19
N LEU A 42 0.40 0.04 -9.52
CA LEU A 42 -0.82 0.33 -8.76
C LEU A 42 -0.75 -0.35 -7.40
N PRO A 43 -1.14 0.35 -6.32
CA PRO A 43 -1.24 -0.26 -5.00
C PRO A 43 -2.45 -1.21 -4.94
N PRO A 44 -2.42 -2.21 -4.04
CA PRO A 44 -3.29 -3.38 -4.11
C PRO A 44 -4.77 -3.07 -3.87
N THR A 45 -5.13 -2.09 -3.03
CA THR A 45 -6.54 -1.77 -2.75
C THR A 45 -7.10 -0.89 -3.84
N ALA A 46 -6.42 0.21 -4.17
CA ALA A 46 -6.89 1.16 -5.16
C ALA A 46 -6.91 0.54 -6.56
N GLY A 47 -5.95 -0.34 -6.88
CA GLY A 47 -5.96 -1.10 -8.12
C GLY A 47 -7.23 -1.95 -8.30
N ARG A 48 -7.64 -2.66 -7.25
CA ARG A 48 -8.89 -3.46 -7.24
C ARG A 48 -10.13 -2.58 -7.45
N ILE A 49 -10.18 -1.43 -6.78
CA ILE A 49 -11.29 -0.46 -6.92
C ILE A 49 -11.31 0.14 -8.33
N ILE A 50 -10.16 0.52 -8.88
CA ILE A 50 -10.04 1.02 -10.26
C ILE A 50 -10.56 -0.03 -11.25
N TRP A 51 -10.15 -1.28 -11.09
CA TRP A 51 -10.61 -2.38 -11.94
C TRP A 51 -12.14 -2.55 -11.87
N ALA A 52 -12.71 -2.58 -10.66
CA ALA A 52 -14.17 -2.67 -10.48
C ALA A 52 -14.90 -1.48 -11.14
N ARG A 53 -14.39 -0.26 -10.96
CA ARG A 53 -14.94 0.95 -11.60
C ARG A 53 -14.83 0.92 -13.12
N GLN A 54 -13.75 0.39 -13.68
CA GLN A 54 -13.60 0.22 -15.14
C GLN A 54 -14.64 -0.76 -15.70
N LEU A 55 -14.87 -1.88 -15.01
CA LEU A 55 -15.93 -2.82 -15.38
C LEU A 55 -17.32 -2.16 -15.30
N TYR A 56 -17.56 -1.37 -14.25
CA TYR A 56 -18.80 -0.63 -14.09
C TYR A 56 -18.98 0.44 -15.19
N GLN A 57 -17.95 1.20 -15.52
CA GLN A 57 -17.98 2.18 -16.62
C GLN A 57 -18.32 1.52 -17.96
N ARG A 58 -17.72 0.36 -18.23
CA ARG A 58 -17.96 -0.41 -19.46
C ARG A 58 -19.43 -0.79 -19.64
N ILE A 59 -20.14 -1.13 -18.57
CA ILE A 59 -21.58 -1.48 -18.64
C ILE A 59 -22.51 -0.28 -18.46
N SER A 60 -22.07 0.76 -17.74
CA SER A 60 -22.91 1.91 -17.39
C SER A 60 -23.01 2.96 -18.49
N VAL A 61 -21.99 3.11 -19.34
CA VAL A 61 -22.06 4.02 -20.49
C VAL A 61 -23.10 3.54 -21.52
N PRO A 62 -23.10 2.27 -21.96
CA PRO A 62 -24.07 1.82 -22.96
C PRO A 62 -25.50 1.78 -22.43
N ILE A 63 -25.75 1.37 -21.18
CA ILE A 63 -27.11 1.33 -20.62
C ILE A 63 -27.74 2.73 -20.56
N LYS A 64 -26.97 3.77 -20.20
CA LYS A 64 -27.47 5.17 -20.18
C LYS A 64 -27.86 5.63 -21.58
N LEU A 65 -27.00 5.39 -22.57
CA LEU A 65 -27.30 5.71 -23.97
C LEU A 65 -28.54 4.97 -24.50
N LEU A 66 -28.77 3.74 -24.04
CA LEU A 66 -29.96 2.96 -24.40
C LEU A 66 -31.22 3.51 -23.72
N GLN A 67 -31.13 3.93 -22.45
CA GLN A 67 -32.25 4.53 -21.70
C GLN A 67 -32.65 5.91 -22.26
N ASP A 68 -31.69 6.72 -22.72
CA ASP A 68 -31.98 8.03 -23.31
C ASP A 68 -32.71 7.93 -24.65
N LYS A 69 -32.40 6.88 -25.43
CA LYS A 69 -32.98 6.67 -26.77
C LYS A 69 -34.25 5.82 -26.75
N MET A 70 -34.49 5.07 -25.68
CA MET A 70 -35.60 4.13 -25.59
C MET A 70 -36.09 3.97 -24.15
N ASP A 71 -37.41 3.90 -24.01
CA ASP A 71 -38.03 3.42 -22.79
C ASP A 71 -37.92 1.88 -22.70
N LEU A 72 -36.76 1.41 -22.23
CA LEU A 72 -36.44 -0.01 -22.02
C LEU A 72 -37.43 -0.73 -21.08
N SER A 73 -38.25 0.01 -20.33
CA SER A 73 -39.27 -0.56 -19.45
C SER A 73 -40.50 -1.09 -20.19
N ARG A 74 -40.67 -0.72 -21.46
CA ARG A 74 -41.81 -1.14 -22.30
C ARG A 74 -41.66 -2.53 -22.89
N THR A 75 -40.43 -3.03 -23.03
CA THR A 75 -40.16 -4.36 -23.60
C THR A 75 -39.74 -5.34 -22.52
N GLU A 76 -40.20 -6.60 -22.61
CA GLU A 76 -39.82 -7.65 -21.66
C GLU A 76 -38.31 -7.93 -21.69
N ASP A 77 -37.70 -7.92 -22.88
CA ASP A 77 -36.26 -8.05 -23.07
C ASP A 77 -35.47 -6.92 -22.39
N GLY A 78 -35.97 -5.68 -22.47
CA GLY A 78 -35.38 -4.52 -21.82
C GLY A 78 -35.43 -4.63 -20.29
N LYS A 79 -36.56 -5.11 -19.73
CA LYS A 79 -36.70 -5.37 -18.29
C LYS A 79 -35.74 -6.46 -17.78
N VAL A 80 -35.50 -7.52 -18.56
CA VAL A 80 -34.52 -8.56 -18.22
C VAL A 80 -33.10 -7.98 -18.19
N LEU A 81 -32.76 -7.20 -19.20
CA LEU A 81 -31.45 -6.57 -19.35
C LEU A 81 -31.14 -5.56 -18.23
N ILE A 82 -32.12 -4.73 -17.84
CA ILE A 82 -32.00 -3.83 -16.68
C ILE A 82 -31.77 -4.62 -15.40
N ARG A 83 -32.53 -5.71 -15.17
CA ARG A 83 -32.35 -6.55 -13.97
C ARG A 83 -30.96 -7.16 -13.91
N ASN A 84 -30.44 -7.66 -15.05
CA ASN A 84 -29.09 -8.23 -15.11
C ASN A 84 -28.02 -7.16 -14.89
N PHE A 85 -28.17 -5.99 -15.51
CA PHE A 85 -27.30 -4.84 -15.27
C PHE A 85 -27.27 -4.47 -13.79
N ASN A 86 -28.44 -4.31 -13.14
CA ASN A 86 -28.53 -3.92 -11.73
C ASN A 86 -27.83 -4.95 -10.82
N LYS A 87 -27.98 -6.25 -11.09
CA LYS A 87 -27.28 -7.30 -10.32
C LYS A 87 -25.76 -7.20 -10.44
N ILE A 88 -25.24 -6.96 -11.65
CA ILE A 88 -23.79 -6.82 -11.87
C ILE A 88 -23.29 -5.51 -11.26
N ALA A 89 -24.02 -4.42 -11.45
CA ALA A 89 -23.71 -3.11 -10.88
C ALA A 89 -23.66 -3.16 -9.34
N GLU A 90 -24.63 -3.82 -8.71
CA GLU A 90 -24.68 -4.02 -7.27
C GLU A 90 -23.47 -4.83 -6.78
N ALA A 91 -23.13 -5.93 -7.45
CA ALA A 91 -21.95 -6.74 -7.09
C ALA A 91 -20.63 -5.93 -7.20
N LEU A 92 -20.47 -5.12 -8.25
CA LEU A 92 -19.30 -4.26 -8.44
C LEU A 92 -19.23 -3.16 -7.37
N LEU A 93 -20.38 -2.57 -6.99
CA LEU A 93 -20.44 -1.56 -5.94
C LEU A 93 -20.13 -2.17 -4.57
N GLN A 94 -20.68 -3.34 -4.25
CA GLN A 94 -20.38 -4.06 -3.01
C GLN A 94 -18.89 -4.41 -2.92
N TYR A 95 -18.28 -4.80 -4.03
CA TYR A 95 -16.84 -5.04 -4.11
C TYR A 95 -16.05 -3.78 -3.76
N GLU A 96 -16.36 -2.63 -4.39
CA GLU A 96 -15.71 -1.36 -4.08
C GLU A 96 -15.84 -0.99 -2.59
N VAL A 97 -17.06 -1.08 -2.04
CA VAL A 97 -17.33 -0.76 -0.62
C VAL A 97 -16.56 -1.68 0.32
N LEU A 98 -16.49 -2.98 0.01
CA LEU A 98 -15.76 -3.96 0.83
C LEU A 98 -14.27 -3.61 0.91
N PHE A 99 -13.62 -3.38 -0.25
CA PHE A 99 -12.19 -3.09 -0.29
C PHE A 99 -11.86 -1.73 0.34
N TYR A 100 -12.69 -0.71 0.10
CA TYR A 100 -12.52 0.59 0.76
C TYR A 100 -12.61 0.48 2.28
N ARG A 101 -13.63 -0.21 2.82
CA ARG A 101 -13.77 -0.41 4.28
C ARG A 101 -12.64 -1.23 4.88
N ASN A 102 -12.14 -2.22 4.15
CA ASN A 102 -11.00 -3.00 4.62
C ASN A 102 -9.73 -2.14 4.68
N TRP A 103 -9.49 -1.31 3.65
CA TRP A 103 -8.38 -0.35 3.66
C TRP A 103 -8.49 0.66 4.81
N GLU A 104 -9.69 1.20 5.07
CA GLU A 104 -9.93 2.12 6.18
C GLU A 104 -9.56 1.48 7.53
N ARG A 105 -9.99 0.24 7.78
CA ARG A 105 -9.58 -0.51 8.98
C ARG A 105 -8.07 -0.75 9.04
N SER A 106 -7.45 -1.09 7.90
CA SER A 106 -6.00 -1.31 7.84
C SER A 106 -5.21 -0.05 8.18
N ILE A 107 -5.66 1.13 7.77
CA ILE A 107 -5.04 2.41 8.14
C ILE A 107 -5.06 2.62 9.65
N ASP A 108 -6.18 2.31 10.31
CA ASP A 108 -6.29 2.45 11.77
C ASP A 108 -5.38 1.46 12.50
N LEU A 109 -5.21 0.25 11.96
CA LEU A 109 -4.24 -0.73 12.47
C LEU A 109 -2.80 -0.23 12.30
N VAL A 110 -2.46 0.33 11.13
CA VAL A 110 -1.13 0.92 10.89
C VAL A 110 -0.86 2.06 11.85
N LYS A 111 -1.83 2.96 12.08
CA LYS A 111 -1.67 4.06 13.02
C LYS A 111 -1.32 3.57 14.42
N LYS A 112 -1.97 2.51 14.90
CA LYS A 112 -1.61 1.84 16.17
C LYS A 112 -0.23 1.17 16.10
N GLY A 113 0.09 0.56 14.96
CA GLY A 113 1.41 -0.03 14.70
C GLY A 113 2.56 0.99 14.77
N MET A 114 2.30 2.26 14.43
CA MET A 114 3.29 3.34 14.55
C MET A 114 3.65 3.70 16.00
N GLU A 115 2.88 3.23 16.98
CA GLU A 115 3.22 3.33 18.40
C GLU A 115 4.20 2.23 18.84
N ALA A 116 4.53 1.28 17.97
CA ALA A 116 5.54 0.27 18.24
C ALA A 116 6.96 0.87 18.19
N THR A 117 7.89 0.21 18.86
CA THR A 117 9.31 0.60 18.88
C THR A 117 9.93 0.51 17.50
N ILE A 118 10.93 1.35 17.21
CA ILE A 118 11.57 1.40 15.88
C ILE A 118 12.47 0.20 15.57
N TYR A 119 12.96 -0.51 16.59
CA TYR A 119 13.74 -1.73 16.45
C TYR A 119 13.10 -2.91 17.20
N ILE A 120 13.34 -4.11 16.67
CA ILE A 120 12.97 -5.40 17.27
C ILE A 120 14.13 -6.39 17.17
N ARG A 121 14.15 -7.36 18.07
CA ARG A 121 15.08 -8.49 18.04
C ARG A 121 14.34 -9.77 17.68
N HIS A 122 14.90 -10.54 16.76
CA HIS A 122 14.35 -11.84 16.44
C HIS A 122 14.47 -12.78 17.66
N PRO A 123 13.40 -13.49 18.05
CA PRO A 123 13.39 -14.27 19.29
C PRO A 123 14.42 -15.40 19.32
N GLU A 124 14.68 -16.04 18.17
CA GLU A 124 15.61 -17.17 18.07
C GLU A 124 17.05 -16.75 17.72
N THR A 125 17.25 -16.00 16.62
CA THR A 125 18.59 -15.59 16.15
C THR A 125 19.19 -14.43 16.94
N LYS A 126 18.39 -13.70 17.74
CA LYS A 126 18.75 -12.45 18.44
C LYS A 126 19.22 -11.33 17.50
N GLU A 127 19.00 -11.48 16.20
CA GLU A 127 19.35 -10.45 15.22
C GLU A 127 18.43 -9.25 15.32
N GLU A 128 18.99 -8.08 15.06
CA GLU A 128 18.32 -6.80 15.16
C GLU A 128 17.79 -6.36 13.80
N TYR A 129 16.53 -5.95 13.79
CA TYR A 129 15.77 -5.53 12.62
C TYR A 129 15.06 -4.20 12.88
N VAL A 130 14.90 -3.40 11.83
CA VAL A 130 13.98 -2.26 11.83
C VAL A 130 12.55 -2.80 11.89
N ASN A 131 11.77 -2.33 12.85
CA ASN A 131 10.38 -2.75 13.04
C ASN A 131 9.44 -1.97 12.09
N PHE A 132 9.64 -2.14 10.79
CA PHE A 132 8.84 -1.46 9.76
C PHE A 132 8.21 -2.47 8.82
N ASP A 133 6.89 -2.39 8.65
CA ASP A 133 6.18 -3.16 7.64
C ASP A 133 6.10 -2.33 6.34
N PRO A 134 6.70 -2.80 5.23
CA PRO A 134 6.59 -2.13 3.92
C PRO A 134 5.15 -1.88 3.46
N GLN A 135 4.17 -2.68 3.93
CA GLN A 135 2.75 -2.49 3.61
C GLN A 135 2.21 -1.13 4.05
N VAL A 136 2.85 -0.47 5.03
CA VAL A 136 2.53 0.90 5.43
C VAL A 136 2.61 1.85 4.23
N LEU A 137 3.71 1.80 3.47
CA LEU A 137 3.91 2.67 2.32
C LEU A 137 2.92 2.33 1.19
N GLU A 138 2.55 1.06 1.06
CA GLU A 138 1.51 0.64 0.10
C GLU A 138 0.14 1.21 0.47
N LEU A 139 -0.24 1.19 1.75
CA LEU A 139 -1.51 1.74 2.24
C LEU A 139 -1.58 3.27 2.13
N ILE A 140 -0.45 3.95 2.37
CA ILE A 140 -0.34 5.41 2.13
C ILE A 140 -0.48 5.69 0.63
N LYS A 141 0.16 4.88 -0.22
CA LYS A 141 0.00 5.01 -1.67
C LYS A 141 -1.45 4.75 -2.11
N ASP A 142 -2.12 3.75 -1.53
CA ASP A 142 -3.55 3.52 -1.75
C ASP A 142 -4.35 4.80 -1.43
N ALA A 143 -4.09 5.47 -0.30
CA ALA A 143 -4.75 6.73 0.07
C ALA A 143 -4.66 7.80 -1.04
N GLN A 144 -3.49 7.96 -1.67
CA GLN A 144 -3.29 8.91 -2.77
C GLN A 144 -4.17 8.60 -3.98
N TYR A 145 -4.29 7.32 -4.33
CA TYR A 145 -5.10 6.90 -5.47
C TYR A 145 -6.60 6.99 -5.15
N LEU A 146 -7.02 6.60 -3.94
CA LEU A 146 -8.40 6.73 -3.49
C LEU A 146 -8.85 8.19 -3.48
N ALA A 147 -7.98 9.12 -3.07
CA ALA A 147 -8.26 10.56 -3.14
C ALA A 147 -8.47 11.03 -4.59
N LYS A 148 -7.62 10.58 -5.52
CA LYS A 148 -7.77 10.88 -6.96
C LYS A 148 -9.04 10.27 -7.56
N LEU A 149 -9.54 9.19 -6.97
CA LEU A 149 -10.81 8.55 -7.32
C LEU A 149 -12.03 9.28 -6.73
N GLY A 150 -11.83 10.35 -5.96
CA GLY A 150 -12.90 11.13 -5.34
C GLY A 150 -13.55 10.42 -4.14
N LEU A 151 -12.86 9.44 -3.54
CA LEU A 151 -13.30 8.84 -2.28
C LEU A 151 -12.85 9.72 -1.11
N GLU A 152 -13.65 9.72 -0.05
CA GLU A 152 -13.28 10.40 1.20
C GLU A 152 -12.07 9.70 1.81
N ILE A 153 -11.16 10.49 2.39
CA ILE A 153 -9.95 9.98 3.03
C ILE A 153 -10.07 10.26 4.53
N PRO A 154 -10.04 9.22 5.39
CA PRO A 154 -10.05 9.40 6.84
C PRO A 154 -8.90 10.29 7.31
N GLU A 155 -9.11 10.97 8.44
CA GLU A 155 -8.08 11.84 9.02
C GLU A 155 -6.80 11.07 9.36
N SER A 156 -6.92 9.83 9.85
CA SER A 156 -5.79 8.93 10.13
C SER A 156 -4.91 8.70 8.88
N ALA A 157 -5.52 8.44 7.73
CA ALA A 157 -4.80 8.30 6.46
C ALA A 157 -4.19 9.63 6.00
N THR A 158 -4.88 10.75 6.22
CA THR A 158 -4.41 12.08 5.83
C THR A 158 -3.14 12.48 6.60
N THR A 159 -3.08 12.19 7.90
CA THR A 159 -1.88 12.43 8.72
C THR A 159 -0.71 11.61 8.22
N LEU A 160 -0.91 10.31 7.97
CA LEU A 160 0.14 9.42 7.47
C LEU A 160 0.62 9.84 6.08
N LEU A 161 -0.28 10.29 5.21
CA LEU A 161 0.07 10.77 3.88
C LEU A 161 0.98 12.01 3.93
N ARG A 162 0.74 12.93 4.86
CA ARG A 162 1.61 14.10 5.06
C ARG A 162 3.00 13.73 5.58
N GLN A 163 3.09 12.63 6.31
CA GLN A 163 4.33 12.14 6.92
C GLN A 163 5.05 11.09 6.07
N GLU A 164 4.53 10.75 4.89
CA GLU A 164 5.03 9.64 4.05
C GLU A 164 6.54 9.74 3.81
N GLU A 165 7.02 10.90 3.39
CA GLU A 165 8.43 11.10 3.07
C GLU A 165 9.31 10.98 4.32
N HIS A 166 8.85 11.51 5.45
CA HIS A 166 9.57 11.40 6.72
C HIS A 166 9.66 9.94 7.18
N ILE A 167 8.56 9.18 7.10
CA ILE A 167 8.52 7.75 7.46
C ILE A 167 9.48 6.96 6.56
N ARG A 168 9.43 7.20 5.24
CA ARG A 168 10.31 6.56 4.25
C ARG A 168 11.79 6.84 4.55
N GLN A 169 12.16 8.11 4.73
CA GLN A 169 13.55 8.51 5.01
C GLN A 169 14.04 7.94 6.34
N THR A 170 13.18 7.94 7.36
CA THR A 170 13.49 7.38 8.68
C THR A 170 13.71 5.88 8.59
N SER A 171 12.85 5.15 7.87
CA SER A 171 13.02 3.70 7.66
C SER A 171 14.34 3.36 6.96
N VAL A 172 14.71 4.11 5.93
CA VAL A 172 15.98 3.93 5.23
C VAL A 172 17.15 4.23 6.16
N SER A 173 17.12 5.37 6.85
CA SER A 173 18.19 5.82 7.75
C SER A 173 18.44 4.83 8.90
N LEU A 174 17.38 4.27 9.49
CA LEU A 174 17.47 3.28 10.56
C LEU A 174 18.05 1.95 10.07
N GLN A 175 17.73 1.55 8.83
CA GLN A 175 18.25 0.34 8.22
C GLN A 175 19.74 0.48 7.86
N GLU A 176 20.12 1.63 7.30
CA GLU A 176 21.51 1.99 7.05
C GLU A 176 22.31 1.98 8.35
N LEU A 177 21.80 2.61 9.40
CA LEU A 177 22.46 2.66 10.71
C LEU A 177 22.73 1.27 11.29
N LEU A 178 21.77 0.34 11.23
CA LEU A 178 22.00 -1.04 11.67
C LEU A 178 23.05 -1.75 10.82
N ASN A 179 23.04 -1.55 9.51
CA ASN A 179 24.04 -2.14 8.61
C ASN A 179 25.44 -1.57 8.89
N ASP A 180 25.53 -0.27 9.15
CA ASP A 180 26.75 0.44 9.50
C ASP A 180 27.35 -0.07 10.82
N ILE A 181 26.52 -0.34 11.83
CA ILE A 181 26.94 -0.94 13.10
C ILE A 181 27.46 -2.36 12.87
N LYS A 182 26.70 -3.21 12.15
CA LYS A 182 27.12 -4.58 11.81
C LYS A 182 28.45 -4.59 11.06
N HIS A 183 28.62 -3.66 10.11
CA HIS A 183 29.86 -3.53 9.35
C HIS A 183 31.03 -3.09 10.23
N ALA A 184 30.85 -2.07 11.07
CA ALA A 184 31.89 -1.61 11.98
C ALA A 184 32.34 -2.72 12.93
N TYR A 185 31.41 -3.51 13.47
CA TYR A 185 31.76 -4.64 14.34
C TYR A 185 32.53 -5.75 13.62
N ALA A 186 32.27 -5.95 12.32
CA ALA A 186 33.01 -6.93 11.51
C ALA A 186 34.45 -6.49 11.20
N LEU A 187 34.75 -5.18 11.24
CA LEU A 187 36.09 -4.64 11.03
C LEU A 187 37.00 -4.78 12.26
N ILE A 188 36.44 -5.04 13.44
CA ILE A 188 37.23 -5.19 14.68
C ILE A 188 38.08 -6.46 14.59
N PRO A 189 39.42 -6.38 14.72
CA PRO A 189 40.28 -7.56 14.77
C PRO A 189 39.89 -8.49 15.93
N LYS A 190 39.81 -9.80 15.65
CA LYS A 190 39.36 -10.80 16.64
C LYS A 190 40.21 -10.78 17.92
N ASP A 191 41.51 -10.56 17.78
CA ASP A 191 42.49 -10.54 18.88
C ASP A 191 42.29 -9.35 19.82
N MET A 192 41.71 -8.25 19.32
CA MET A 192 41.40 -7.03 20.10
C MET A 192 39.94 -6.92 20.52
N SER A 193 39.14 -7.96 20.28
CA SER A 193 37.71 -7.96 20.61
C SER A 193 37.43 -7.57 22.07
N GLN A 194 38.25 -8.02 23.02
CA GLN A 194 38.10 -7.65 24.43
C GLN A 194 38.39 -6.18 24.70
N LEU A 195 39.35 -5.58 23.99
CA LEU A 195 39.73 -4.16 24.14
C LEU A 195 38.62 -3.23 23.64
N PHE A 196 37.96 -3.60 22.53
CA PHE A 196 36.85 -2.83 21.97
C PHE A 196 35.51 -3.06 22.66
N LYS A 197 35.43 -3.98 23.63
CA LYS A 197 34.19 -4.29 24.37
C LYS A 197 33.52 -3.06 24.99
N PRO A 198 34.21 -2.21 25.80
CA PRO A 198 33.58 -1.01 26.38
C PRO A 198 33.09 0.00 25.33
N HIS A 199 33.76 0.10 24.17
CA HIS A 199 33.32 0.97 23.09
C HIS A 199 32.08 0.43 22.37
N ARG A 200 31.98 -0.90 22.24
CA ARG A 200 30.76 -1.54 21.71
C ARG A 200 29.57 -1.37 22.65
N GLU A 201 29.78 -1.53 23.95
CA GLU A 201 28.75 -1.33 24.97
C GLU A 201 28.17 0.09 24.94
N LYS A 202 28.99 1.13 24.66
CA LYS A 202 28.50 2.50 24.45
C LYS A 202 27.54 2.63 23.26
N VAL A 203 27.89 2.02 22.12
CA VAL A 203 27.03 2.02 20.94
C VAL A 203 25.74 1.25 21.21
N GLU A 204 25.82 0.11 21.89
CA GLU A 204 24.63 -0.67 22.30
C GLU A 204 23.74 0.10 23.29
N GLU A 205 24.33 0.84 24.22
CA GLU A 205 23.61 1.70 25.17
C GLU A 205 22.90 2.85 24.44
N ALA A 206 23.57 3.47 23.47
CA ALA A 206 22.98 4.50 22.61
C ALA A 206 21.83 3.94 21.75
N LEU A 207 21.90 2.68 21.32
CA LEU A 207 20.88 2.00 20.52
C LEU A 207 19.68 1.50 21.36
N ARG A 208 19.89 1.26 22.67
CA ARG A 208 18.87 0.71 23.59
C ARG A 208 17.53 1.45 23.58
N PRO A 209 17.47 2.79 23.55
CA PRO A 209 16.20 3.53 23.47
C PRO A 209 15.32 3.13 22.27
N GLY A 210 15.92 2.75 21.13
CA GLY A 210 15.20 2.32 19.94
C GLY A 210 14.45 0.99 20.08
N PHE A 211 14.81 0.17 21.09
CA PHE A 211 14.13 -1.09 21.40
C PHE A 211 13.09 -0.98 22.51
N VAL A 212 13.07 0.13 23.26
CA VAL A 212 12.30 0.21 24.51
C VAL A 212 11.35 1.42 24.55
N ALA A 213 11.76 2.57 24.02
CA ALA A 213 11.06 3.83 24.26
C ALA A 213 10.75 4.61 22.99
N ILE A 214 11.61 4.55 21.97
CA ILE A 214 11.43 5.33 20.74
C ILE A 214 10.53 4.56 19.79
N THR A 215 9.46 5.21 19.38
CA THR A 215 8.43 4.68 18.47
C THR A 215 8.47 5.41 17.14
N TRP A 216 7.78 4.91 16.12
CA TRP A 216 7.67 5.61 14.83
C TRP A 216 6.93 6.94 14.91
N SER A 217 6.11 7.13 15.94
CA SER A 217 5.41 8.38 16.23
C SER A 217 6.27 9.43 16.97
N SER A 218 7.47 9.04 17.43
CA SER A 218 8.33 9.91 18.23
C SER A 218 8.97 11.03 17.38
N LEU A 219 8.88 12.28 17.85
CA LEU A 219 9.50 13.44 17.19
C LEU A 219 11.02 13.47 17.33
N THR A 220 11.58 12.69 18.25
CA THR A 220 13.01 12.67 18.60
C THR A 220 13.82 11.62 17.82
N VAL A 221 13.21 10.93 16.85
CA VAL A 221 13.89 9.87 16.09
C VAL A 221 15.13 10.40 15.35
N GLY A 222 15.06 11.62 14.81
CA GLY A 222 16.21 12.26 14.15
C GLY A 222 17.39 12.51 15.10
N GLU A 223 17.13 13.05 16.29
CA GLU A 223 18.15 13.27 17.32
C GLU A 223 18.76 11.95 17.80
N TYR A 224 17.92 10.93 17.97
CA TYR A 224 18.35 9.59 18.30
C TYR A 224 19.29 9.00 17.25
N ILE A 225 18.92 9.04 15.97
CA ILE A 225 19.77 8.55 14.87
C ILE A 225 21.13 9.25 14.89
N ASN A 226 21.14 10.57 15.08
CA ASN A 226 22.38 11.35 15.14
C ASN A 226 23.24 10.95 16.35
N ASN A 227 22.65 10.75 17.52
CA ASN A 227 23.37 10.32 18.71
C ASN A 227 24.06 8.96 18.52
N VAL A 228 23.33 7.98 17.95
CA VAL A 228 23.91 6.65 17.67
C VAL A 228 25.01 6.74 16.61
N ARG A 229 24.82 7.56 15.57
CA ARG A 229 25.85 7.81 14.55
C ARG A 229 27.13 8.39 15.16
N LEU A 230 27.02 9.36 16.06
CA LEU A 230 28.18 9.96 16.74
C LEU A 230 29.00 8.93 17.53
N GLU A 231 28.33 8.07 18.31
CA GLU A 231 29.02 7.01 19.06
C GLU A 231 29.64 5.96 18.12
N LEU A 232 28.97 5.64 17.01
CA LEU A 232 29.50 4.74 15.99
C LEU A 232 30.72 5.31 15.28
N ASP A 233 30.72 6.61 14.96
CA ASP A 233 31.84 7.28 14.30
C ASP A 233 33.07 7.32 15.20
N GLN A 234 32.89 7.57 16.51
CA GLN A 234 33.97 7.45 17.48
C GLN A 234 34.58 6.03 17.50
N LEU A 235 33.74 4.99 17.47
CA LEU A 235 34.21 3.61 17.40
C LEU A 235 34.97 3.35 16.08
N ARG A 236 34.49 3.87 14.95
CA ARG A 236 35.15 3.73 13.64
C ARG A 236 36.54 4.36 13.63
N ILE A 237 36.69 5.57 14.17
CA ILE A 237 37.99 6.25 14.29
C ILE A 237 38.96 5.39 15.09
N LEU A 238 38.54 4.87 16.25
CA LEU A 238 39.38 4.01 17.08
C LEU A 238 39.78 2.70 16.38
N ILE A 239 38.86 2.11 15.59
CA ILE A 239 39.17 0.92 14.79
C ILE A 239 40.27 1.27 13.78
N THR A 240 40.13 2.37 13.03
CA THR A 240 41.11 2.81 12.04
C THR A 240 42.46 3.09 12.67
N ASP A 241 42.51 3.87 13.76
CA ASP A 241 43.76 4.20 14.46
C ASP A 241 44.47 2.93 14.96
N CYS A 242 43.73 1.97 15.53
CA CYS A 242 44.30 0.69 15.95
C CYS A 242 44.78 -0.16 14.77
N THR A 243 44.05 -0.21 13.65
CA THR A 243 44.48 -0.97 12.47
C THR A 243 45.72 -0.36 11.83
N ASP A 244 45.84 0.97 11.84
CA ASP A 244 47.01 1.68 11.28
C ASP A 244 48.26 1.48 12.14
N ILE A 245 48.12 1.38 13.47
CA ILE A 245 49.23 1.07 14.39
C ILE A 245 49.72 -0.39 14.24
N LEU A 246 48.84 -1.29 13.80
CA LEU A 246 49.14 -2.71 13.63
C LEU A 246 49.78 -3.05 12.27
N GLN A 247 49.76 -2.13 11.31
CA GLN A 247 50.43 -2.25 10.00
C GLN A 247 51.88 -1.75 10.08
#